data_AF-A0A6G0Y2D0-F1
#
_entry.id   AF-A0A6G0Y2D0-F1
#
_cell.length_a   1.000
_cell.length_b   1.000
_cell.length_c   1.000
_cell.angle_alpha   90.00
_cell.angle_beta   90.00
_cell.angle_gamma   90.00
#
_symmetry.space_group_name_H-M   'P 1'
#
loop_
_entity.id
_entity.type
_entity.pdbx_description
1 polymer ?
#
loop_
_entity_poly.entity_id
_entity_poly.type
_entity_poly.pdbx_seq_one_letter_code
_entity_poly.pdbx_strand_id
1 'polypeptide(L)' 'PNDILIISDSLSTLLSLKKICPKNEITSNTQAILIQTRKNIEFMWVPSRTGIVGNEKADNLATNSFQNPTINNVPTNDI' A
#
# COMPACT_ATOMS: atom_id res chain seq x y z
N PRO A 1 2.91 13.52 19.37
CA PRO A 1 2.48 12.15 18.99
C PRO A 1 2.26 12.08 17.48
N ASN A 2 3.22 11.49 16.74
CA ASN A 2 3.18 11.33 15.28
C ASN A 2 2.97 9.85 14.92
N ASP A 3 2.07 9.19 15.65
CA ASP A 3 1.73 7.80 15.43
C ASP A 3 0.73 7.75 14.26
N ILE A 4 1.06 6.98 13.22
CA ILE A 4 0.27 6.83 12.01
C ILE A 4 -0.21 5.39 11.94
N LEU A 5 -1.52 5.19 11.81
CA LEU A 5 -2.11 3.88 11.52
C LEU A 5 -2.45 3.80 10.03
N ILE A 6 -1.85 2.84 9.32
CA ILE A 6 -2.18 2.51 7.94
C ILE A 6 -3.07 1.27 7.94
N ILE A 7 -4.25 1.41 7.36
CA ILE A 7 -5.24 0.34 7.27
C ILE A 7 -5.26 -0.16 5.82
N SER A 8 -5.17 -1.48 5.62
CA SER A 8 -5.18 -2.08 4.29
C SER A 8 -5.92 -3.42 4.30
N ASP A 9 -6.64 -3.71 3.22
CA ASP A 9 -7.27 -5.01 3.01
C ASP A 9 -6.37 -6.03 2.30
N SER A 10 -5.23 -5.59 1.77
CA SER A 10 -4.25 -6.47 1.14
C SER A 10 -3.40 -7.19 2.18
N LEU A 11 -3.87 -8.37 2.61
CA LEU A 11 -3.12 -9.24 3.52
C LEU A 11 -1.74 -9.60 2.95
N SER A 12 -1.65 -9.84 1.64
CA SER A 12 -0.39 -10.17 0.97
C SER A 12 0.62 -9.02 1.03
N THR A 13 0.17 -7.77 0.87
CA THR A 13 1.04 -6.59 1.01
C THR A 13 1.56 -6.47 2.44
N LEU A 14 0.69 -6.61 3.44
CA LEU A 14 1.08 -6.53 4.85
C LEU A 14 2.09 -7.62 5.23
N LEU A 15 1.87 -8.86 4.78
CA LEU A 15 2.80 -9.96 5.00
C LEU A 15 4.15 -9.73 4.30
N SER A 16 4.13 -9.15 3.10
CA SER A 16 5.35 -8.81 2.36
C SER A 16 6.17 -7.75 3.07
N LEU A 17 5.52 -6.70 3.59
CA LEU A 17 6.17 -5.64 4.36
C LEU A 17 6.69 -6.09 5.72
N LYS A 18 6.11 -7.14 6.31
CA LYS A 18 6.60 -7.73 7.57
C LYS A 18 7.86 -8.60 7.38
N LYS A 19 8.21 -8.95 6.15
CA LYS A 19 9.33 -9.84 5.86
C LYS A 19 10.68 -9.16 6.13
N ILE A 20 11.58 -9.85 6.82
CA ILE A 20 12.90 -9.33 7.24
C ILE A 20 13.83 -9.05 6.03
N CYS A 21 13.73 -9.85 4.97
CA CYS A 21 14.49 -9.65 3.73
C CYS A 21 13.54 -9.79 2.52
N PRO A 22 12.92 -8.71 2.04
CA PRO A 22 12.11 -8.76 0.83
C PRO A 22 12.98 -9.09 -0.39
N LYS A 23 12.45 -9.92 -1.29
CA LYS A 23 13.09 -10.20 -2.58
C LYS A 23 12.64 -9.21 -3.67
N ASN A 24 11.48 -8.59 -3.46
CA ASN A 24 10.87 -7.66 -4.40
C ASN A 24 11.40 -6.25 -4.13
N GLU A 25 11.82 -5.57 -5.20
CA GLU A 25 12.39 -4.23 -5.14
C GLU A 25 11.40 -3.21 -4.56
N ILE A 26 10.13 -3.27 -4.94
CA ILE A 26 9.08 -2.36 -4.43
C ILE A 26 8.91 -2.54 -2.92
N THR A 27 8.86 -3.79 -2.42
CA THR A 27 8.77 -4.03 -0.97
C THR A 27 10.01 -3.51 -0.25
N SER A 28 11.20 -3.72 -0.80
CA SER A 28 12.47 -3.22 -0.22
C SER A 28 12.51 -1.69 -0.17
N ASN A 29 12.17 -1.03 -1.27
CA ASN A 29 12.13 0.43 -1.35
C ASN A 29 11.08 1.01 -0.38
N THR A 30 9.92 0.37 -0.28
CA THR A 30 8.87 0.77 0.67
C THR A 30 9.34 0.65 2.11
N GLN A 31 9.98 -0.46 2.49
CA GLN A 31 10.55 -0.64 3.83
C GLN A 31 11.63 0.42 4.13
N ALA A 32 12.51 0.73 3.17
CA ALA A 32 13.53 1.75 3.33
C ALA A 32 12.92 3.13 3.60
N ILE A 33 11.86 3.50 2.86
CA ILE A 33 11.12 4.76 3.08
C ILE A 33 10.48 4.75 4.47
N LEU A 34 9.82 3.67 4.88
CA LEU A 34 9.20 3.56 6.21
C LEU A 34 10.23 3.80 7.32
N ILE A 35 11.41 3.17 7.24
CA ILE A 35 12.50 3.37 8.20
C ILE A 35 13.02 4.82 8.17
N GLN A 36 13.20 5.39 6.98
CA GLN A 36 13.73 6.75 6.82
C GLN A 36 12.80 7.82 7.41
N THR A 37 11.47 7.62 7.36
CA THR A 37 10.52 8.59 7.90
C THR A 37 10.66 8.81 9.41
N ARG A 38 11.24 7.85 10.15
CA ARG A 38 11.36 7.86 11.63
C ARG A 38 10.03 8.13 12.36
N LYS A 39 8.90 7.89 11.69
CA LYS A 39 7.57 7.97 12.30
C LYS A 39 7.22 6.61 12.87
N ASN A 40 6.39 6.62 13.91
CA ASN A 40 5.80 5.39 14.40
C ASN A 40 4.62 5.04 13.48
N ILE A 41 4.80 4.03 12.63
CA ILE A 41 3.79 3.61 11.65
C ILE A 41 3.36 2.19 12.00
N GLU A 42 2.08 2.03 12.29
CA GLU A 42 1.45 0.74 12.53
C GLU A 42 0.57 0.34 11.33
N PHE A 43 0.40 -0.96 11.14
CA PHE A 43 -0.44 -1.50 10.09
C PHE A 43 -1.57 -2.35 10.67
N MET A 44 -2.78 -2.16 10.16
CA MET A 44 -3.94 -2.98 10.49
C MET A 44 -4.56 -3.58 9.23
N TRP A 45 -4.83 -4.88 9.29
CA TRP A 45 -5.56 -5.58 8.25
C TRP A 45 -7.07 -5.43 8.44
N VAL A 46 -7.81 -5.25 7.34
CA VAL A 46 -9.28 -5.27 7.32
C VAL A 46 -9.81 -6.11 6.16
N PRO A 47 -11.02 -6.67 6.25
CA PRO A 47 -11.63 -7.36 5.11
C PRO A 47 -12.21 -6.37 4.08
N SER A 48 -11.96 -6.64 2.79
CA SER A 48 -12.47 -5.83 1.67
C SER A 48 -13.99 -5.95 1.51
N ARG A 49 -14.65 -4.89 1.00
CA ARG A 49 -16.09 -4.83 0.69
C ARG A 49 -17.05 -5.22 1.82
N THR A 50 -16.69 -4.85 3.05
CA THR A 50 -17.49 -5.15 4.25
C THR A 50 -18.26 -3.94 4.79
N GLY A 51 -18.38 -2.84 4.03
CA GLY A 51 -19.00 -1.59 4.49
C GLY A 51 -18.03 -0.65 5.23
N ILE A 52 -16.73 -0.95 5.23
CA ILE A 52 -15.71 -0.05 5.81
C ILE A 52 -15.50 1.11 4.84
N VAL A 53 -16.20 2.22 5.11
CA VAL A 53 -16.25 3.42 4.25
C VAL A 53 -14.86 3.91 3.82
N GLY A 54 -13.87 3.87 4.71
CA GLY A 54 -12.50 4.29 4.40
C GLY A 54 -11.81 3.39 3.36
N ASN A 55 -11.95 2.07 3.50
CA ASN A 55 -11.38 1.10 2.56
C ASN A 55 -12.08 1.18 1.20
N GLU A 56 -13.42 1.24 1.20
CA GLU A 56 -14.20 1.34 -0.04
C GLU A 56 -13.90 2.62 -0.81
N LYS A 57 -13.71 3.73 -0.09
CA LYS A 57 -13.27 4.98 -0.71
C LYS A 57 -11.88 4.86 -1.34
N ALA A 58 -10.94 4.20 -0.66
CA ALA A 58 -9.59 3.95 -1.20
C ALA A 58 -9.64 3.05 -2.46
N ASP A 59 -10.41 1.96 -2.42
CA ASP A 59 -10.61 1.05 -3.55
C ASP A 59 -11.25 1.75 -4.75
N ASN A 60 -12.27 2.57 -4.51
CA ASN A 60 -12.94 3.34 -5.56
C ASN A 60 -11.98 4.34 -6.23
N LEU A 61 -11.16 5.05 -5.43
CA LEU A 61 -10.17 5.97 -5.96
C LEU A 61 -9.09 5.25 -6.78
N ALA A 62 -8.59 4.11 -6.28
CA ALA A 62 -7.65 3.28 -7.02
C ALA A 62 -8.26 2.81 -8.35
N THR A 63 -9.50 2.30 -8.32
CA THR A 63 -10.22 1.83 -9.51
C THR A 63 -10.43 2.94 -10.55
N ASN A 64 -10.84 4.12 -10.10
CA ASN A 64 -11.07 5.26 -10.99
C ASN A 64 -9.77 5.82 -11.59
N SER A 65 -8.63 5.66 -10.91
CA SER A 65 -7.34 6.10 -11.43
C SER A 65 -6.89 5.31 -12.66
N PHE A 66 -7.31 4.05 -12.81
CA PHE A 66 -7.04 3.28 -14.04
C PHE A 66 -7.77 3.84 -15.27
N GLN A 67 -8.90 4.52 -15.08
CA GLN A 67 -9.67 5.09 -16.18
C GLN A 67 -9.03 6.38 -16.73
N ASN A 68 -8.22 7.05 -15.93
CA ASN A 68 -7.47 8.26 -16.31
C ASN A 68 -6.04 8.16 -15.78
N PRO A 69 -5.20 7.28 -16.35
CA PRO A 69 -3.84 7.12 -15.90
C PRO A 69 -3.06 8.41 -16.09
N THR A 70 -2.56 8.99 -15.02
CA THR A 70 -1.68 10.18 -15.04
C THR A 70 -0.22 9.82 -15.30
N ILE A 71 0.11 8.52 -15.29
CA ILE A 71 1.44 7.98 -15.57
C ILE A 71 1.43 7.46 -17.02
N ASN A 72 2.01 8.24 -17.94
CA ASN A 72 2.00 7.92 -19.38
C ASN A 72 3.08 6.90 -19.80
N ASN A 73 4.07 6.63 -18.95
CA ASN A 73 5.21 5.76 -19.23
C ASN A 73 5.30 4.63 -18.21
N VAL A 74 4.27 3.78 -18.14
CA VAL A 74 4.44 2.48 -17.47
C VAL A 74 5.32 1.62 -18.38
N PRO A 75 6.49 1.13 -17.94
CA PRO A 75 7.30 0.21 -18.72
C PRO A 75 6.45 -0.99 -19.13
N THR A 76 6.49 -1.39 -20.40
CA THR A 76 5.68 -2.51 -20.93
C THR A 76 5.93 -3.85 -20.24
N ASN A 77 7.01 -3.97 -19.47
CA ASN A 77 7.29 -5.15 -18.65
C ASN A 77 6.43 -5.26 -17.39
N ASP A 78 5.75 -4.18 -16.98
CA ASP A 78 4.94 -4.11 -15.78
C ASP A 78 3.42 -4.11 -16.08
N ILE A 79 3.03 -4.34 -17.36
CA ILE A 79 1.64 -4.50 -17.82
C ILE A 79 1.28 -5.98 -17.91
#